data_AF-A0A9N9GRG6-F1
#
_entry.id   AF-A0A9N9GRG6-F1
#
_cell.length_a   1.000
_cell.length_b   1.000
_cell.length_c   1.000
_cell.angle_alpha   90.00
_cell.angle_beta   90.00
_cell.angle_gamma   90.00
#
_symmetry.space_group_name_H-M   'P 1'
#
loop_
_entity.id
_entity.type
_entity.pdbx_description
1 polymer ?
#
loop_
_entity_poly.entity_id
_entity_poly.type
_entity_poly.pdbx_seq_one_letter_code
_entity_poly.pdbx_strand_id
1 'polypeptide(L)'
;ISSEQIADTERGFSYRQDAPLDMRMDERNKLTAQDIVNFYSYQKLLKIFSDYGEERKAKKIAERICQYRRKEKITTTQQLVKIIVGCQTAKSKKHPARRVFQALRIAVNQELVVTKKPLVASGQEVNENRRARSAKMRCKKLVGQASIEEEPEEEVTEITELGEKLSEELLQIIEERFKQIEENILRFEKIV
;
A
#
# COMPACT_ATOMS: atom_id res chain seq x y z
N ILE A 1 2.86 -9.99 -9.32
CA ILE A 1 4.00 -10.84 -8.88
C ILE A 1 4.02 -12.06 -9.77
N SER A 2 5.12 -12.27 -10.49
CA SER A 2 5.26 -13.38 -11.43
C SER A 2 5.41 -14.71 -10.70
N SER A 3 5.11 -15.81 -11.38
CA SER A 3 5.33 -17.17 -10.89
C SER A 3 6.80 -17.45 -10.54
N GLU A 4 7.73 -16.84 -11.28
CA GLU A 4 9.18 -16.95 -11.06
C GLU A 4 9.62 -16.27 -9.76
N GLN A 5 9.05 -15.10 -9.43
CA GLN A 5 9.32 -14.40 -8.16
C GLN A 5 8.83 -15.17 -6.93
N ILE A 6 7.87 -16.08 -7.09
CA ILE A 6 7.38 -16.97 -6.03
C ILE A 6 8.26 -18.24 -5.92
N ALA A 7 8.94 -18.60 -7.02
CA ALA A 7 9.85 -19.74 -7.09
C ALA A 7 11.24 -19.43 -6.50
N ASP A 8 11.59 -18.14 -6.34
CA ASP A 8 12.78 -17.71 -5.63
C ASP A 8 12.63 -17.96 -4.11
N THR A 9 12.94 -19.20 -3.73
CA THR A 9 12.78 -19.73 -2.38
C THR A 9 13.79 -19.15 -1.41
N GLU A 10 14.93 -18.64 -1.88
CA GLU A 10 16.03 -18.20 -1.04
C GLU A 10 15.74 -16.87 -0.33
N ARG A 11 14.90 -16.01 -0.91
CA ARG A 11 14.57 -14.69 -0.33
C ARG A 11 13.34 -14.66 0.57
N GLY A 12 12.80 -15.83 0.93
CA GLY A 12 11.74 -15.93 1.94
C GLY A 12 10.34 -15.46 1.51
N PHE A 13 10.06 -15.40 0.21
CA PHE A 13 8.72 -15.06 -0.31
C PHE A 13 7.66 -16.15 -0.02
N SER A 14 8.10 -17.38 0.19
CA SER A 14 7.25 -18.54 0.43
C SER A 14 7.20 -18.89 1.91
N TYR A 15 6.00 -19.21 2.40
CA TYR A 15 5.81 -19.81 3.74
C TYR A 15 5.95 -21.34 3.72
N ARG A 16 6.16 -21.96 2.55
CA ARG A 16 6.21 -23.43 2.41
C ARG A 16 7.59 -24.03 2.67
N GLN A 17 8.64 -23.24 2.43
CA GLN A 17 10.03 -23.65 2.62
C GLN A 17 10.69 -22.69 3.61
N ASP A 18 11.72 -23.15 4.31
CA ASP A 18 12.47 -22.29 5.22
C ASP A 18 13.50 -21.48 4.46
N ALA A 19 13.61 -20.21 4.82
CA ALA A 19 14.51 -19.25 4.21
C ALA A 19 14.67 -18.03 5.13
N PRO A 20 15.72 -17.21 4.92
CA PRO A 20 15.82 -15.88 5.54
C PRO A 20 14.56 -15.05 5.33
N LEU A 21 14.12 -14.35 6.37
CA LEU A 21 12.91 -13.53 6.34
C LEU A 21 13.18 -12.17 5.67
N ASP A 22 13.46 -12.18 4.37
CA ASP A 22 13.82 -10.99 3.59
C ASP A 22 12.59 -10.34 2.91
N MET A 23 12.01 -11.03 1.92
CA MET A 23 10.87 -10.58 1.10
C MET A 23 11.08 -9.31 0.25
N ARG A 24 12.30 -8.77 0.13
CA ARG A 24 12.60 -7.67 -0.79
C ARG A 24 12.64 -8.15 -2.24
N MET A 25 11.94 -7.46 -3.13
CA MET A 25 12.03 -7.68 -4.57
C MET A 25 13.28 -7.03 -5.15
N ASP A 26 13.59 -5.81 -4.69
CA ASP A 26 14.81 -5.07 -5.02
C ASP A 26 15.76 -5.08 -3.82
N GLU A 27 16.95 -5.66 -4.00
CA GLU A 27 17.98 -5.80 -2.97
C GLU A 27 18.53 -4.45 -2.48
N ARG A 28 18.36 -3.39 -3.27
CA ARG A 28 18.74 -2.02 -2.89
C ARG A 28 17.82 -1.48 -1.79
N ASN A 29 16.65 -2.07 -1.58
CA ASN A 29 15.76 -1.69 -0.49
C ASN A 29 16.40 -2.06 0.86
N LYS A 30 16.40 -1.13 1.81
CA LYS A 30 16.98 -1.33 3.14
C LYS A 30 16.05 -2.05 4.10
N LEU A 31 14.75 -2.03 3.86
CA LEU A 31 13.76 -2.60 4.76
C LEU A 31 13.49 -4.06 4.40
N THR A 32 13.74 -4.99 5.33
CA THR A 32 13.38 -6.40 5.20
C THR A 32 12.11 -6.75 5.98
N ALA A 33 11.50 -7.89 5.68
CA ALA A 33 10.42 -8.44 6.50
C ALA A 33 10.90 -8.75 7.92
N GLN A 34 12.14 -9.20 8.08
CA GLN A 34 12.81 -9.38 9.37
C GLN A 34 12.83 -8.07 10.17
N ASP A 35 13.14 -6.95 9.55
CA ASP A 35 13.17 -5.65 10.23
C ASP A 35 11.77 -5.24 10.70
N ILE A 36 10.76 -5.44 9.85
CA ILE A 36 9.38 -5.16 10.21
C ILE A 36 8.97 -5.97 11.45
N VAL A 37 9.13 -7.30 11.42
CA VAL A 37 8.66 -8.15 12.52
C VAL A 37 9.44 -7.93 13.83
N ASN A 38 10.72 -7.57 13.75
CA ASN A 38 11.56 -7.42 14.94
C ASN A 38 11.53 -6.00 15.53
N PHE A 39 11.34 -4.95 14.72
CA PHE A 39 11.50 -3.58 15.18
C PHE A 39 10.21 -2.75 15.18
N TYR A 40 9.20 -3.10 14.37
CA TYR A 40 7.98 -2.29 14.34
C TYR A 40 7.19 -2.40 15.64
N SER A 41 6.52 -1.32 16.04
CA SER A 41 5.64 -1.35 17.21
C SER A 41 4.46 -2.30 16.98
N TYR A 42 3.85 -2.75 18.07
CA TYR A 42 2.64 -3.56 18.02
C TYR A 42 1.54 -2.92 17.15
N GLN A 43 1.32 -1.62 17.27
CA GLN A 43 0.31 -0.88 16.48
C GLN A 43 0.63 -0.90 14.98
N LYS A 44 1.91 -0.72 14.60
CA LYS A 44 2.33 -0.79 13.21
C LYS A 44 2.15 -2.20 12.63
N LEU A 45 2.50 -3.24 13.39
CA LEU A 45 2.29 -4.63 12.99
C LEU A 45 0.81 -4.95 12.81
N LEU A 46 -0.03 -4.53 13.75
CA LEU A 46 -1.49 -4.67 13.67
C LEU A 46 -2.03 -4.03 12.39
N LYS A 47 -1.61 -2.79 12.11
CA LYS A 47 -2.02 -2.06 10.90
C LYS A 47 -1.62 -2.79 9.63
N ILE A 48 -0.37 -3.24 9.52
CA ILE A 48 0.12 -4.00 8.37
C ILE A 48 -0.71 -5.27 8.15
N PHE A 49 -0.91 -6.08 9.18
CA PHE A 49 -1.62 -7.36 9.03
C PHE A 49 -3.13 -7.19 8.79
N SER A 50 -3.72 -6.14 9.33
CA SER A 50 -5.12 -5.77 9.11
C SER A 50 -5.32 -5.21 7.71
N ASP A 51 -4.62 -4.12 7.38
CA ASP A 51 -4.90 -3.31 6.20
C ASP A 51 -4.39 -3.98 4.92
N TYR A 52 -3.21 -4.61 4.96
CA TYR A 52 -2.62 -5.25 3.77
C TYR A 52 -2.93 -6.75 3.68
N GLY A 53 -3.14 -7.41 4.81
CA GLY A 53 -3.37 -8.85 4.88
C GLY A 53 -4.84 -9.25 5.01
N GLU A 54 -5.72 -8.32 5.39
CA GLU A 54 -7.10 -8.60 5.81
C GLU A 54 -7.16 -9.74 6.85
N GLU A 55 -6.16 -9.82 7.73
CA GLU A 55 -6.01 -10.92 8.68
C GLU A 55 -6.91 -10.70 9.90
N ARG A 56 -7.93 -11.56 10.05
CA ARG A 56 -8.89 -11.49 11.16
C ARG A 56 -8.23 -11.62 12.52
N LYS A 57 -7.11 -12.35 12.61
CA LYS A 57 -6.33 -12.54 13.83
C LYS A 57 -5.12 -11.59 13.94
N ALA A 58 -5.11 -10.49 13.19
CA ALA A 58 -4.00 -9.52 13.19
C ALA A 58 -3.58 -9.10 14.60
N LYS A 59 -4.55 -8.80 15.47
CA LYS A 59 -4.32 -8.46 16.89
C LYS A 59 -3.47 -9.51 17.61
N LYS A 60 -3.93 -10.76 17.60
CA LYS A 60 -3.28 -11.88 18.29
C LYS A 60 -1.91 -12.21 17.69
N ILE A 61 -1.77 -12.12 16.37
CA ILE A 61 -0.51 -12.38 15.67
C ILE A 61 0.52 -11.30 16.01
N ALA A 62 0.14 -10.02 15.99
CA ALA A 62 1.02 -8.91 16.37
C ALA A 62 1.47 -9.01 17.84
N GLU A 63 0.55 -9.35 18.75
CA GLU A 63 0.89 -9.62 20.16
C GLU A 63 1.91 -10.76 20.29
N ARG A 64 1.67 -11.89 19.62
CA ARG A 64 2.55 -13.07 19.68
C ARG A 64 3.93 -12.82 19.08
N ILE A 65 4.02 -12.07 17.98
CA ILE A 65 5.30 -11.63 17.41
C ILE A 65 6.06 -10.75 18.41
N CYS A 66 5.39 -9.77 19.01
CA CYS A 66 6.00 -8.89 20.02
C CYS A 66 6.45 -9.67 21.26
N GLN A 67 5.73 -10.71 21.67
CA GLN A 67 6.12 -11.58 22.77
C GLN A 67 7.32 -12.46 22.41
N TYR A 68 7.32 -13.06 21.22
CA TYR A 68 8.38 -13.94 20.75
C TYR A 68 9.71 -13.19 20.65
N ARG A 69 9.72 -12.03 20.00
CA ARG A 69 10.94 -11.25 19.75
C ARG A 69 11.62 -10.68 20.99
N ARG A 70 10.94 -10.68 22.14
CA ARG A 70 11.55 -10.35 23.44
C ARG A 70 12.50 -11.45 23.92
N LYS A 71 12.31 -12.69 23.44
CA LYS A 71 13.12 -13.86 23.78
C LYS A 71 14.19 -14.12 22.73
N GLU A 72 13.81 -14.09 21.46
CA GLU A 72 14.68 -14.43 20.34
C GLU A 72 14.25 -13.67 19.08
N LYS A 73 15.21 -13.18 18.28
CA LYS A 73 14.91 -12.54 17.00
C LYS A 73 14.28 -13.54 16.03
N ILE A 74 13.31 -13.08 15.25
CA ILE A 74 12.69 -13.86 14.18
C ILE A 74 13.50 -13.63 12.91
N THR A 75 14.26 -14.62 12.44
CA THR A 75 15.15 -14.52 11.29
C THR A 75 14.71 -15.36 10.10
N THR A 76 13.88 -16.39 10.31
CA THR A 76 13.46 -17.29 9.23
C THR A 76 11.95 -17.30 9.00
N THR A 77 11.55 -17.69 7.79
CA THR A 77 10.14 -17.85 7.42
C THR A 77 9.44 -18.91 8.28
N GLN A 78 10.08 -20.03 8.59
CA GLN A 78 9.43 -21.08 9.40
C GLN A 78 9.25 -20.68 10.86
N GLN A 79 10.16 -19.87 11.43
CA GLN A 79 9.94 -19.29 12.77
C GLN A 79 8.66 -18.45 12.79
N LEU A 80 8.49 -17.57 11.80
CA LEU A 80 7.28 -16.75 11.67
C LEU A 80 6.03 -17.62 11.45
N VAL A 81 6.09 -18.64 10.60
CA VAL A 81 4.98 -19.57 10.36
C VAL A 81 4.55 -20.26 11.65
N LYS A 82 5.49 -20.76 12.47
CA LYS A 82 5.19 -21.41 13.76
C LYS A 82 4.41 -20.47 14.68
N ILE A 83 4.82 -19.21 14.77
CA ILE A 83 4.13 -18.18 15.58
C ILE A 83 2.69 -17.96 15.08
N ILE A 84 2.51 -17.82 13.77
CA ILE A 84 1.18 -17.58 13.16
C ILE A 84 0.26 -18.80 13.36
N VAL A 85 0.77 -20.01 13.11
CA VAL A 85 0.00 -21.25 13.28
C VAL A 85 -0.40 -21.44 14.74
N GLY A 86 0.46 -21.10 15.70
CA GLY A 86 0.14 -21.11 17.13
C GLY A 86 -0.92 -20.09 17.57
N CYS A 87 -1.33 -19.17 16.69
CA CYS A 87 -2.46 -18.27 16.93
C CYS A 87 -3.80 -18.86 16.47
N GLN A 88 -3.76 -19.91 15.64
CA GLN A 88 -4.95 -20.56 15.12
C GLN A 88 -5.62 -21.47 16.13
N THR A 89 -6.94 -21.51 16.07
CA THR A 89 -7.82 -22.27 16.97
C THR A 89 -8.50 -23.42 16.25
N ALA A 90 -8.61 -23.34 14.91
CA ALA A 90 -9.25 -24.34 14.07
C ALA A 90 -8.45 -24.51 12.77
N LYS A 91 -8.57 -25.68 12.15
CA LYS A 91 -7.97 -25.96 10.84
C LYS A 91 -8.67 -25.10 9.77
N SER A 92 -7.89 -24.32 9.04
CA SER A 92 -8.35 -23.52 7.90
C SER A 92 -8.09 -24.28 6.60
N LYS A 93 -8.99 -24.15 5.62
CA LYS A 93 -8.77 -24.69 4.26
C LYS A 93 -7.54 -24.06 3.57
N LYS A 94 -7.21 -22.81 3.93
CA LYS A 94 -6.03 -22.08 3.42
C LYS A 94 -4.96 -22.00 4.49
N HIS A 95 -3.70 -22.04 4.06
CA HIS A 95 -2.57 -21.93 4.97
C HIS A 95 -2.65 -20.64 5.83
N PRO A 96 -2.57 -20.73 7.16
CA PRO A 96 -2.70 -19.59 8.07
C PRO A 96 -1.75 -18.43 7.78
N ALA A 97 -0.51 -18.72 7.37
CA ALA A 97 0.50 -17.70 7.14
C ALA A 97 0.31 -16.91 5.83
N ARG A 98 -0.58 -17.35 4.93
CA ARG A 98 -0.73 -16.77 3.58
C ARG A 98 -1.01 -15.27 3.61
N ARG A 99 -1.93 -14.83 4.47
CA ARG A 99 -2.32 -13.41 4.59
C ARG A 99 -1.24 -12.54 5.22
N VAL A 100 -0.57 -13.06 6.24
CA VAL A 100 0.53 -12.36 6.91
C VAL A 100 1.72 -12.19 5.98
N PHE A 101 2.09 -13.23 5.23
CA PHE A 101 3.17 -13.15 4.25
C PHE A 101 2.84 -12.18 3.11
N GLN A 102 1.59 -12.18 2.65
CA GLN A 102 1.12 -11.18 1.69
C GLN A 102 1.25 -9.75 2.25
N ALA A 103 0.81 -9.52 3.50
CA ALA A 103 0.89 -8.21 4.15
C ALA A 103 2.33 -7.72 4.30
N LEU A 104 3.25 -8.60 4.72
CA LEU A 104 4.66 -8.26 4.87
C LEU A 104 5.29 -7.92 3.52
N ARG A 105 4.99 -8.70 2.47
CA ARG A 105 5.54 -8.45 1.14
C ARG A 105 5.08 -7.10 0.59
N ILE A 106 3.80 -6.74 0.79
CA ILE A 106 3.27 -5.42 0.44
C ILE A 106 4.01 -4.34 1.24
N ALA A 107 4.16 -4.53 2.56
CA ALA A 107 4.80 -3.54 3.43
C ALA A 107 6.30 -3.33 3.12
N VAL A 108 7.03 -4.40 2.78
CA VAL A 108 8.45 -4.34 2.43
C VAL A 108 8.66 -3.62 1.10
N ASN A 109 7.92 -4.04 0.08
CA ASN A 109 8.14 -3.57 -1.29
C ASN A 109 7.40 -2.27 -1.61
N GLN A 110 6.65 -1.73 -0.63
CA GLN A 110 5.74 -0.61 -0.83
C GLN A 110 4.86 -0.81 -2.07
N GLU A 111 4.50 -2.06 -2.35
CA GLU A 111 3.65 -2.39 -3.49
C GLU A 111 2.39 -1.56 -3.33
N LEU A 112 2.16 -0.61 -4.25
CA LEU A 112 0.91 0.13 -4.33
C LEU A 112 -0.19 -0.91 -4.29
N VAL A 113 -0.94 -0.96 -3.19
CA VAL A 113 -2.13 -1.77 -3.14
C VAL A 113 -3.10 -1.05 -4.06
N VAL A 114 -3.10 -1.42 -5.35
CA VAL A 114 -4.14 -1.03 -6.29
C VAL A 114 -5.40 -1.82 -5.90
N THR A 115 -5.93 -1.55 -4.72
CA THR A 115 -7.32 -1.84 -4.36
C THR A 115 -8.14 -0.62 -4.73
N LYS A 116 -8.19 -0.37 -6.04
CA LYS A 116 -9.27 0.39 -6.65
C LYS A 116 -9.79 -0.44 -7.81
N LYS A 117 -10.55 -1.50 -7.51
CA LYS A 117 -11.79 -1.62 -8.30
C LYS A 117 -12.47 -0.26 -8.11
N PRO A 118 -12.83 0.46 -9.17
CA PRO A 118 -13.54 1.71 -8.96
C PRO A 118 -14.82 1.36 -8.17
N LEU A 119 -15.04 2.03 -7.03
CA LEU A 119 -16.26 1.83 -6.23
C LEU A 119 -17.51 2.18 -7.05
N VAL A 120 -17.31 2.99 -8.10
CA VAL A 120 -18.28 3.35 -9.12
C VAL A 120 -17.76 2.85 -10.46
N ALA A 121 -18.41 1.84 -11.03
CA ALA A 121 -18.06 1.41 -12.40
C ALA A 121 -18.30 2.58 -13.37
N SER A 122 -17.33 2.88 -14.23
CA SER A 122 -17.55 3.86 -15.30
C SER A 122 -18.65 3.37 -16.26
N GLY A 123 -19.34 4.29 -16.93
CA GLY A 123 -20.41 3.94 -17.89
C GLY A 123 -19.92 2.97 -18.98
N GLN A 124 -18.65 3.10 -19.39
CA GLN A 124 -18.00 2.22 -20.37
C GLN A 124 -17.78 0.80 -19.82
N GLU A 125 -17.28 0.66 -18.59
CA GLU A 125 -16.99 -0.64 -17.96
C GLU A 125 -18.27 -1.44 -17.66
N VAL A 126 -19.42 -0.77 -17.49
CA VAL A 126 -20.74 -1.40 -17.36
C VAL A 126 -21.19 -2.08 -18.66
N ASN A 127 -20.85 -1.50 -19.81
CA ASN A 127 -21.31 -1.99 -21.11
C ASN A 127 -20.49 -3.17 -21.63
N GLU A 128 -19.21 -3.23 -21.30
CA GLU A 128 -18.29 -4.24 -21.84
C GLU A 128 -18.35 -5.59 -21.11
N ASN A 129 -18.69 -5.61 -19.80
CA ASN A 129 -18.64 -6.83 -18.99
C ASN A 129 -20.02 -7.43 -18.68
N ARG A 130 -20.57 -8.17 -19.65
CA ARG A 130 -21.89 -8.83 -19.57
C ARG A 130 -22.07 -9.76 -18.35
N ARG A 131 -20.98 -10.32 -17.78
CA ARG A 131 -21.01 -11.25 -16.63
C ARG A 131 -21.27 -10.57 -15.28
N ALA A 132 -21.09 -9.25 -15.17
CA ALA A 132 -21.26 -8.50 -13.92
C ALA A 132 -22.70 -7.98 -13.67
N ARG A 133 -23.60 -8.18 -14.64
CA ARG A 133 -24.93 -7.52 -14.70
C ARG A 133 -25.85 -7.88 -13.52
N SER A 134 -25.84 -9.13 -13.05
CA SER A 134 -26.77 -9.61 -12.01
C SER A 134 -26.42 -9.15 -10.58
N ALA A 135 -25.15 -8.87 -10.28
CA ALA A 135 -24.77 -8.23 -9.01
C ALA A 135 -25.09 -6.72 -9.04
N LYS A 136 -24.86 -6.07 -10.19
CA LYS A 136 -25.13 -4.65 -10.44
C LYS A 136 -26.60 -4.26 -10.27
N MET A 137 -27.53 -5.04 -10.83
CA MET A 137 -28.96 -4.77 -10.69
C MET A 137 -29.44 -4.88 -9.24
N ARG A 138 -28.79 -5.72 -8.42
CA ARG A 138 -29.11 -5.86 -7.00
C ARG A 138 -28.61 -4.68 -6.18
N CYS A 139 -27.42 -4.16 -6.46
CA CYS A 139 -26.94 -2.93 -5.83
C CYS A 139 -27.78 -1.71 -6.24
N LYS A 140 -28.12 -1.56 -7.54
CA LYS A 140 -28.97 -0.45 -8.03
C LYS A 140 -30.35 -0.39 -7.35
N LYS A 141 -30.87 -1.53 -6.87
CA LYS A 141 -32.15 -1.62 -6.17
C LYS A 141 -32.05 -1.32 -4.66
N LEU A 142 -30.86 -1.48 -4.07
CA LEU A 142 -30.57 -1.19 -2.65
C LEU A 142 -30.23 0.29 -2.43
N VAL A 143 -29.57 0.91 -3.41
CA VAL A 143 -29.36 2.36 -3.44
C VAL A 143 -30.59 2.99 -4.10
N GLY A 144 -31.74 2.90 -3.44
CA GLY A 144 -32.95 3.58 -3.90
C GLY A 144 -32.66 5.07 -4.03
N GLN A 145 -32.76 5.60 -5.25
CA GLN A 145 -32.91 7.02 -5.58
C GLN A 145 -32.28 7.99 -4.56
N ALA A 146 -30.99 7.83 -4.26
CA ALA A 146 -30.21 9.00 -3.93
C ALA A 146 -29.96 9.64 -5.30
N SER A 147 -30.79 10.62 -5.65
CA SER A 147 -30.47 11.57 -6.69
C SER A 147 -29.03 11.99 -6.45
N ILE A 148 -28.13 11.53 -7.30
CA ILE A 148 -26.87 12.22 -7.48
C ILE A 148 -27.35 13.51 -8.11
N GLU A 149 -27.53 14.55 -7.30
CA GLU A 149 -27.45 15.91 -7.81
C GLU A 149 -26.08 15.95 -8.47
N GLU A 150 -26.07 15.95 -9.80
CA GLU A 150 -24.89 16.26 -10.57
C GLU A 150 -24.47 17.65 -10.07
N GLU A 151 -23.40 17.71 -9.27
CA GLU A 151 -22.81 18.99 -8.89
C GLU A 151 -22.58 19.78 -10.20
N PRO A 152 -23.04 21.03 -10.28
CA PRO A 152 -23.10 21.76 -11.53
C PRO A 152 -21.70 21.82 -12.14
N GLU A 153 -21.59 21.44 -13.42
CA GLU A 153 -20.32 21.38 -14.17
C GLU A 153 -19.50 22.67 -14.07
N GLU A 154 -20.15 23.81 -13.80
CA GLU A 154 -19.54 25.13 -13.58
C GLU A 154 -18.57 25.17 -12.38
N GLU A 155 -18.87 24.50 -11.26
CA GLU A 155 -18.05 24.57 -10.04
C GLU A 155 -16.75 23.76 -10.19
N VAL A 156 -16.80 22.67 -10.96
CA VAL A 156 -15.63 21.86 -11.30
C VAL A 156 -14.70 22.62 -12.26
N THR A 157 -15.27 23.39 -13.20
CA THR A 157 -14.48 24.24 -14.11
C THR A 157 -13.77 25.39 -13.39
N GLU A 158 -14.42 26.06 -12.43
CA GLU A 158 -13.78 27.12 -11.65
C GLU A 158 -12.59 26.61 -10.82
N ILE A 159 -12.72 25.42 -10.21
CA ILE A 159 -11.62 24.81 -9.43
C ILE A 159 -10.43 24.47 -10.34
N THR A 160 -10.68 23.98 -11.55
CA THR A 160 -9.60 23.71 -12.52
C THR A 160 -8.93 24.99 -13.00
N GLU A 161 -9.70 26.04 -13.31
CA GLU A 161 -9.15 27.34 -13.73
C GLU A 161 -8.37 28.05 -12.62
N LEU A 162 -8.84 27.94 -11.36
CA LEU A 162 -8.12 28.44 -10.19
C LEU A 162 -6.80 27.69 -9.97
N GLY A 163 -6.79 26.37 -10.18
CA GLY A 163 -5.59 25.55 -10.10
C GLY A 163 -4.54 25.92 -11.16
N GLU A 164 -4.98 26.19 -12.39
CA GLU A 164 -4.11 26.64 -13.48
C GLU A 164 -3.54 28.03 -13.20
N LYS A 165 -4.37 29.01 -12.76
CA LYS A 165 -3.89 30.35 -12.39
C LYS A 165 -2.88 30.34 -11.25
N LEU A 166 -3.11 29.53 -10.21
CA LEU A 166 -2.15 29.37 -9.11
C LEU A 166 -0.80 28.81 -9.58
N SER A 167 -0.83 27.91 -10.57
CA SER A 167 0.38 27.34 -11.14
C SER A 167 1.19 28.38 -11.95
N GLU A 168 0.52 29.25 -12.71
CA GLU A 168 1.15 30.33 -13.47
C GLU A 168 1.74 31.40 -12.55
N GLU A 169 1.01 31.81 -11.51
CA GLU A 169 1.51 32.79 -10.52
C GLU A 169 2.75 32.28 -9.78
N LEU A 170 2.77 31.01 -9.38
CA LEU A 170 3.93 30.40 -8.75
C LEU A 170 5.14 30.36 -9.69
N LEU A 171 4.93 30.09 -10.98
CA LEU A 171 5.97 30.12 -11.99
C LEU A 171 6.57 31.53 -12.12
N GLN A 172 5.73 32.55 -12.18
CA GLN A 172 6.15 33.95 -12.28
C GLN A 172 6.98 34.39 -11.07
N ILE A 173 6.57 33.99 -9.86
CA ILE A 173 7.34 34.27 -8.62
C ILE A 173 8.71 33.59 -8.63
N ILE A 174 8.78 32.35 -9.14
CA ILE A 174 10.05 31.62 -9.26
C ILE A 174 10.98 32.32 -10.24
N GLU A 175 10.47 32.75 -11.40
CA GLU A 175 11.25 33.47 -12.41
C GLU A 175 11.78 34.82 -11.90
N GLU A 176 10.95 35.61 -11.22
CA GLU A 176 11.39 36.87 -10.61
C GLU A 176 12.49 36.67 -9.57
N ARG A 177 12.36 35.64 -8.72
CA ARG A 177 13.39 35.30 -7.74
C ARG A 177 14.67 34.84 -8.40
N PHE A 178 14.59 34.06 -9.48
CA PHE A 178 15.77 33.66 -10.26
C PHE A 178 16.49 34.88 -10.83
N LYS A 179 15.76 35.81 -11.44
CA LYS A 179 16.32 37.05 -12.00
C LYS A 179 16.98 37.92 -10.93
N GLN A 180 16.36 38.03 -9.75
CA GLN A 180 16.93 38.77 -8.62
C GLN A 180 18.23 38.13 -8.10
N ILE A 181 18.30 36.78 -8.10
CA ILE A 181 19.52 36.04 -7.75
C ILE A 181 20.62 36.28 -8.78
N GLU A 182 20.30 36.23 -10.07
CA GLU A 182 21.26 36.53 -11.15
C GLU A 182 21.82 37.95 -11.06
N GLU A 183 20.96 38.95 -10.83
CA GLU A 183 21.39 40.34 -10.64
C GLU A 183 22.28 40.50 -9.40
N ASN A 184 21.99 39.79 -8.31
CA ASN A 184 22.81 39.81 -7.10
C ASN A 184 24.17 39.16 -7.34
N ILE A 185 24.23 38.05 -8.08
CA ILE A 185 25.49 37.40 -8.47
C ILE A 185 26.34 38.36 -9.33
N LEU A 186 25.73 39.00 -10.33
CA LEU A 186 26.41 39.98 -11.18
C LEU A 186 26.93 41.21 -10.41
N ARG A 187 26.23 41.62 -9.35
CA ARG A 187 26.68 42.70 -8.46
C ARG A 187 27.84 42.25 -7.58
N PHE A 188 27.84 41.01 -7.10
CA PHE A 188 28.94 40.45 -6.31
C PHE A 188 30.23 40.30 -7.15
N GLU A 189 30.13 39.92 -8.42
CA GLU A 189 31.29 39.83 -9.33
C GLU A 189 31.91 41.20 -9.70
N LYS A 190 31.17 42.30 -9.53
CA LYS A 190 31.70 43.67 -9.75
C LYS A 190 32.36 44.29 -8.52
N ILE A 191 32.29 43.64 -7.36
CA ILE A 191 32.84 44.12 -6.08
C ILE A 191 34.16 43.42 -5.71
N VAL A 192 34.54 42.37 -6.44
CA VAL A 192 35.83 41.65 -6.35
C VAL A 192 36.75 42.11 -7.49
#